data_AF-A0A291LIG8-F1
#
_entry.id   AF-A0A291LIG8-F1
#
_cell.length_a   1.000
_cell.length_b   1.000
_cell.length_c   1.000
_cell.angle_alpha   90.00
_cell.angle_beta   90.00
_cell.angle_gamma   90.00
#
_symmetry.space_group_name_H-M   'P 1'
#
loop_
_entity.id
_entity.type
_entity.pdbx_description
1 polymer ?
#
loop_
_entity_poly.entity_id
_entity_poly.type
_entity_poly.pdbx_seq_one_letter_code
_entity_poly.pdbx_strand_id
1 'polypeptide(L)'
;MRVAANKRLESTEFLAKLSKGQSSGIKVEVTDIKTNTSTTYHAIRAAARALDIDKRYIEHYIYLKQDKPVLGRYIFKLVNFKSDKEITNFVKDEKIQKTSIKVEVTNVDTNPCGVPFREP
;
A
#
# COMPACT_ATOMS: atom_id res chain seq x y z
N MET A 1 20.53 26.48 -37.79
CA MET A 1 19.57 25.65 -37.04
C MET A 1 19.82 25.71 -35.53
N ARG A 2 19.39 26.76 -34.80
CA ARG A 2 19.48 26.83 -33.31
C ARG A 2 18.31 27.58 -32.63
N VAL A 3 17.29 28.01 -33.38
CA VAL A 3 16.21 28.89 -32.87
C VAL A 3 15.16 28.14 -32.03
N ALA A 4 15.08 26.81 -32.14
CA ALA A 4 14.10 26.00 -31.42
C ALA A 4 14.42 25.77 -29.92
N ALA A 5 15.65 25.99 -29.49
CA ALA A 5 16.07 25.71 -28.10
C ALA A 5 15.75 26.85 -27.12
N ASN A 6 15.61 28.09 -27.60
CA ASN A 6 15.45 29.28 -26.76
C ASN A 6 13.99 29.57 -26.32
N LYS A 7 13.01 28.76 -26.74
CA LYS A 7 11.63 28.83 -26.21
C LYS A 7 11.43 28.10 -24.87
N ARG A 8 12.50 27.58 -24.25
CA ARG A 8 12.44 26.88 -22.94
C ARG A 8 12.48 27.82 -21.72
N LEU A 9 12.75 29.11 -21.90
CA LEU A 9 12.78 30.08 -20.79
C LEU A 9 11.38 30.62 -20.41
N GLU A 10 10.38 30.43 -21.28
CA GLU A 10 8.97 30.82 -21.07
C GLU A 10 8.11 29.68 -20.51
N SER A 11 8.63 28.92 -19.55
CA SER A 11 7.92 27.72 -19.09
C SER A 11 7.54 27.69 -17.63
N THR A 12 7.87 28.67 -16.79
CA THR A 12 7.35 28.66 -15.41
C THR A 12 5.83 28.72 -15.39
N GLU A 13 5.22 29.61 -16.18
CA GLU A 13 3.77 29.66 -16.35
C GLU A 13 3.20 28.43 -17.04
N PHE A 14 3.86 27.92 -18.07
CA PHE A 14 3.42 26.74 -18.81
C PHE A 14 3.50 25.47 -17.94
N LEU A 15 4.58 25.29 -17.18
CA LEU A 15 4.76 24.22 -16.20
C LEU A 15 3.75 24.38 -15.05
N ALA A 16 3.48 25.59 -14.58
CA ALA A 16 2.45 25.84 -13.58
C ALA A 16 1.03 25.54 -14.11
N LYS A 17 0.73 25.87 -15.37
CA LYS A 17 -0.54 25.54 -16.05
C LYS A 17 -0.69 24.02 -16.24
N LEU A 18 0.38 23.32 -16.61
CA LEU A 18 0.42 21.85 -16.68
C LEU A 18 0.27 21.19 -15.30
N SER A 19 0.93 21.73 -14.29
CA SER A 19 0.87 21.23 -12.91
C SER A 19 -0.53 21.42 -12.29
N LYS A 20 -1.24 22.52 -12.58
CA LYS A 20 -2.62 22.74 -12.14
C LYS A 20 -3.61 21.72 -12.71
N GLY A 21 -3.33 21.18 -13.91
CA GLY A 21 -4.14 20.12 -14.55
C GLY A 21 -3.83 18.71 -14.07
N GLN A 22 -2.70 18.50 -13.39
CA GLN A 22 -2.45 17.26 -12.66
C GLN A 22 -3.25 17.33 -11.37
N SER A 23 -4.47 16.76 -11.39
CA SER A 23 -5.34 16.71 -10.21
C SER A 23 -4.52 16.30 -9.00
N SER A 24 -4.55 17.15 -7.97
CA SER A 24 -3.82 16.89 -6.73
C SER A 24 -4.28 15.54 -6.21
N GLY A 25 -3.41 14.55 -6.34
CA GLY A 25 -3.73 13.18 -6.01
C GLY A 25 -4.10 13.04 -4.54
N ILE A 26 -4.57 11.85 -4.21
CA ILE A 26 -4.90 11.51 -2.83
C ILE A 26 -3.62 11.62 -1.99
N LYS A 27 -3.59 12.57 -1.05
CA LYS A 27 -2.43 12.80 -0.19
C LYS A 27 -2.26 11.64 0.78
N VAL A 28 -1.02 11.37 1.13
CA VAL A 28 -0.64 10.27 2.02
C VAL A 28 0.28 10.78 3.11
N GLU A 29 -0.10 10.52 4.35
CA GLU A 29 0.75 10.69 5.51
C GLU A 29 1.52 9.39 5.76
N VAL A 30 2.83 9.51 5.89
CA VAL A 30 3.75 8.42 6.23
C VAL A 30 4.28 8.69 7.62
N THR A 31 4.02 7.78 8.55
CA THR A 31 4.62 7.78 9.88
C THR A 31 5.77 6.77 9.90
N ASP A 32 6.97 7.24 10.19
CA ASP A 32 8.14 6.38 10.42
C ASP A 32 8.25 6.07 11.92
N ILE A 33 8.15 4.78 12.26
CA ILE A 33 8.19 4.32 13.65
C ILE A 33 9.59 4.50 14.26
N LYS A 34 10.65 4.41 13.45
CA LYS A 34 12.04 4.49 13.98
C LYS A 34 12.39 5.91 14.40
N THR A 35 11.98 6.90 13.62
CA THR A 35 12.28 8.31 13.86
C THR A 35 11.13 9.06 14.52
N ASN A 36 9.95 8.45 14.64
CA ASN A 36 8.71 9.08 15.11
C ASN A 36 8.33 10.36 14.34
N THR A 37 8.71 10.43 13.07
CA THR A 37 8.42 11.57 12.20
C THR A 37 7.27 11.24 11.27
N SER A 38 6.28 12.15 11.18
CA SER A 38 5.24 12.09 10.15
C SER A 38 5.59 13.02 8.99
N THR A 39 5.46 12.50 7.77
CA THR A 39 5.73 13.23 6.52
C THR A 39 4.55 13.09 5.57
N THR A 40 4.10 14.20 5.00
CA THR A 40 2.91 14.22 4.14
C THR A 40 3.32 14.40 2.69
N TYR A 41 2.91 13.48 1.84
CA TYR A 41 3.17 13.50 0.41
C TYR A 41 1.91 13.82 -0.38
N HIS A 42 2.11 14.42 -1.56
CA HIS A 42 1.02 14.79 -2.46
C HIS A 42 0.27 13.59 -3.06
N ALA A 43 0.91 12.41 -3.13
CA ALA A 43 0.32 11.20 -3.70
C ALA A 43 1.01 9.93 -3.17
N ILE A 44 0.33 8.77 -3.27
CA ILE A 44 0.92 7.44 -2.99
C ILE A 44 2.21 7.23 -3.79
N ARG A 45 2.20 7.59 -5.09
CA ARG A 45 3.39 7.48 -5.95
C ARG A 45 4.56 8.36 -5.49
N ALA A 46 4.28 9.50 -4.87
CA ALA A 46 5.33 10.38 -4.35
C ALA A 46 5.97 9.76 -3.10
N ALA A 47 5.17 9.21 -2.19
CA ALA A 47 5.66 8.48 -1.03
C ALA A 47 6.45 7.22 -1.44
N ALA A 48 5.93 6.44 -2.39
CA ALA A 48 6.60 5.27 -2.97
C ALA A 48 8.01 5.62 -3.49
N ARG A 49 8.14 6.69 -4.26
CA ARG A 49 9.43 7.17 -4.79
C ARG A 49 10.38 7.65 -3.69
N ALA A 50 9.86 8.34 -2.68
CA ALA A 50 10.68 8.86 -1.59
C ALA A 50 11.24 7.74 -0.69
N LEU A 51 10.47 6.67 -0.50
CA LEU A 51 10.82 5.53 0.35
C LEU A 51 11.45 4.36 -0.42
N ASP A 52 11.50 4.44 -1.74
CA ASP A 52 11.90 3.36 -2.66
C ASP A 52 11.08 2.06 -2.44
N ILE A 53 9.77 2.22 -2.27
CA ILE A 53 8.82 1.12 -2.07
C ILE A 53 7.85 1.11 -3.26
N ASP A 54 7.51 -0.08 -3.77
CA ASP A 54 6.49 -0.18 -4.81
C ASP A 54 5.14 0.33 -4.29
N LYS A 55 4.52 1.20 -5.09
CA LYS A 55 3.17 1.74 -4.90
C LYS A 55 2.18 0.65 -4.49
N ARG A 56 2.27 -0.55 -5.07
CA ARG A 56 1.39 -1.68 -4.77
C ARG A 56 1.38 -2.06 -3.29
N TYR A 57 2.53 -2.02 -2.63
CA TYR A 57 2.61 -2.34 -1.19
C TYR A 57 1.89 -1.31 -0.33
N ILE A 58 2.02 -0.02 -0.69
CA ILE A 58 1.36 1.06 0.02
C ILE A 58 -0.15 1.00 -0.20
N GLU A 59 -0.59 0.76 -1.44
CA GLU A 59 -2.01 0.55 -1.77
C GLU A 59 -2.59 -0.63 -0.99
N HIS A 60 -1.92 -1.78 -1.03
CA HIS A 60 -2.40 -2.99 -0.38
C HIS A 60 -2.51 -2.82 1.14
N TYR A 61 -1.55 -2.12 1.75
CA TYR A 61 -1.59 -1.77 3.17
C TYR A 61 -2.81 -0.91 3.53
N ILE A 62 -3.10 0.11 2.71
CA ILE A 62 -4.22 1.03 2.93
C ILE A 62 -5.57 0.31 2.70
N TYR A 63 -5.70 -0.46 1.61
CA TYR A 63 -6.96 -1.13 1.25
C TYR A 63 -7.32 -2.27 2.21
N LEU A 64 -6.33 -3.05 2.64
CA LEU A 64 -6.56 -4.13 3.60
C LEU A 64 -6.64 -3.67 5.06
N LYS A 65 -6.38 -2.38 5.34
CA LYS A 65 -6.37 -1.81 6.70
C LYS A 65 -5.51 -2.64 7.65
N GLN A 66 -4.28 -2.96 7.23
CA GLN A 66 -3.40 -3.81 8.03
C GLN A 66 -2.88 -3.07 9.26
N ASP A 67 -2.88 -3.73 10.42
CA ASP A 67 -2.25 -3.20 11.64
C ASP A 67 -0.71 -3.30 11.62
N LYS A 68 -0.16 -4.18 10.78
CA LYS A 68 1.27 -4.46 10.71
C LYS A 68 2.00 -3.44 9.85
N PRO A 69 3.03 -2.75 10.36
CA PRO A 69 3.74 -1.73 9.58
C PRO A 69 4.47 -2.34 8.37
N VAL A 70 4.47 -1.60 7.27
CA VAL A 70 5.18 -1.98 6.04
C VAL A 70 6.68 -1.96 6.31
N LEU A 71 7.35 -3.04 5.93
CA LEU A 71 8.78 -3.28 6.22
C LEU A 71 9.12 -3.18 7.72
N GLY A 72 8.14 -3.34 8.61
CA GLY A 72 8.34 -3.19 10.05
C GLY A 72 8.62 -1.74 10.51
N ARG A 73 8.43 -0.74 9.63
CA ARG A 73 8.88 0.64 9.88
C ARG A 73 7.86 1.71 9.54
N TYR A 74 7.13 1.56 8.44
CA TYR A 74 6.29 2.62 7.90
C TYR A 74 4.81 2.31 8.07
N ILE A 75 4.06 3.32 8.53
CA ILE A 75 2.60 3.31 8.61
C ILE A 75 2.09 4.35 7.64
N PHE A 76 1.13 3.96 6.79
CA PHE A 76 0.54 4.84 5.78
C PHE A 76 -0.90 5.20 6.13
N LYS A 77 -1.24 6.48 6.06
CA LYS A 77 -2.60 6.98 6.24
C LYS A 77 -2.98 7.87 5.08
N LEU A 78 -4.21 7.72 4.63
CA LEU A 78 -4.76 8.56 3.58
C LEU A 78 -5.25 9.88 4.19
N VAL A 79 -4.76 11.00 3.68
CA VAL A 79 -5.20 12.34 4.09
C VAL A 79 -6.22 12.81 3.07
N ASN A 80 -7.50 12.45 3.29
CA ASN A 80 -8.57 12.84 2.38
C ASN A 80 -8.96 14.31 2.59
N PHE A 81 -9.20 15.04 1.51
CA PHE A 81 -9.86 16.36 1.55
C PHE A 81 -11.31 16.17 1.11
N LYS A 82 -12.22 16.21 2.09
CA LYS A 82 -13.69 16.33 1.95
C LYS A 82 -14.31 15.66 0.71
N SER A 83 -14.57 14.36 0.80
CA SER A 83 -15.94 13.84 0.70
C SER A 83 -15.92 12.34 0.95
N ASP A 84 -16.53 11.90 2.03
CA ASP A 84 -16.55 10.51 2.50
C ASP A 84 -17.38 9.58 1.58
N LYS A 85 -17.73 10.04 0.36
CA LYS A 85 -18.69 9.42 -0.55
C LYS A 85 -18.06 8.82 -1.82
N GLU A 86 -16.84 9.20 -2.20
CA GLU A 86 -16.20 8.67 -3.42
C GLU A 86 -15.38 7.39 -3.17
N ILE A 87 -14.82 7.21 -1.97
CA ILE A 87 -14.02 6.02 -1.62
C ILE A 87 -14.87 4.74 -1.66
N THR A 88 -16.16 4.84 -1.31
CA THR A 88 -17.08 3.68 -1.28
C THR A 88 -17.45 3.15 -2.66
N ASN A 89 -17.25 3.92 -3.73
CA ASN A 89 -17.55 3.50 -5.11
C ASN A 89 -16.38 2.74 -5.76
N PHE A 90 -15.13 2.99 -5.36
CA PHE A 90 -13.97 2.21 -5.83
C PHE A 90 -13.85 0.83 -5.16
N VAL A 91 -14.45 0.65 -3.98
CA VAL A 91 -14.34 -0.57 -3.15
C VAL A 91 -15.28 -1.70 -3.61
N LYS A 92 -16.29 -1.41 -4.45
CA LYS A 92 -17.33 -2.40 -4.79
C LYS A 92 -16.98 -3.32 -5.97
N ASP A 93 -16.01 -2.96 -6.81
CA ASP A 93 -15.79 -3.66 -8.08
C ASP A 93 -14.69 -4.71 -8.07
N GLU A 94 -13.97 -4.91 -6.96
CA GLU A 94 -13.06 -6.04 -6.84
C GLU A 94 -13.84 -7.30 -6.41
N LYS A 95 -14.20 -8.12 -7.40
CA LYS A 95 -14.59 -9.53 -7.24
C LYS A 95 -13.57 -10.25 -6.34
N ILE A 96 -13.88 -10.35 -5.06
CA ILE A 96 -13.17 -11.18 -4.10
C ILE A 96 -13.36 -12.64 -4.54
N GLN A 97 -12.36 -13.22 -5.22
CA GLN A 97 -12.29 -14.67 -5.40
C GLN A 97 -11.97 -15.29 -4.04
N LYS A 98 -13.03 -15.60 -3.28
CA LYS A 98 -12.92 -16.36 -2.02
C LYS A 98 -12.51 -17.79 -2.35
N THR A 99 -11.22 -18.08 -2.32
CA THR A 99 -10.71 -19.45 -2.25
C THR A 99 -9.74 -19.57 -1.09
N SER A 100 -10.29 -19.55 0.12
CA SER A 100 -9.60 -20.05 1.30
C SER A 100 -10.60 -20.86 2.10
N ILE A 101 -10.72 -22.14 1.73
CA ILE A 101 -11.36 -23.16 2.56
C ILE A 101 -10.45 -23.30 3.78
N LYS A 102 -10.96 -22.98 4.98
CA LYS A 102 -10.28 -23.35 6.22
C LYS A 102 -10.48 -24.86 6.40
N VAL A 103 -9.42 -25.63 6.14
CA VAL A 103 -9.38 -27.04 6.51
C VAL A 103 -8.78 -27.11 7.90
N GLU A 104 -9.59 -27.44 8.89
CA GLU A 104 -9.11 -27.76 10.23
C GLU A 104 -8.59 -29.20 10.22
N VAL A 105 -7.29 -29.37 10.45
CA VAL A 105 -6.69 -30.68 10.65
C VAL A 105 -6.78 -30.99 12.13
N THR A 106 -7.71 -31.85 12.52
CA THR A 106 -7.70 -32.46 13.85
C THR A 106 -6.59 -33.52 13.86
N ASN A 107 -5.57 -33.32 14.69
CA ASN A 107 -4.61 -34.37 14.97
C ASN A 107 -5.34 -35.48 15.73
N VAL A 108 -5.54 -36.62 15.07
CA VAL A 108 -6.02 -37.85 15.74
C VAL A 108 -4.84 -38.38 16.53
N ASP A 109 -4.96 -38.39 17.86
CA ASP A 109 -3.99 -38.99 18.75
C ASP A 109 -3.82 -40.47 18.41
N THR A 110 -2.71 -40.83 17.77
CA THR A 110 -2.34 -42.23 17.58
C THR A 110 -1.88 -42.79 18.91
N ASN A 111 -2.72 -43.62 19.53
CA ASN A 111 -2.35 -44.47 20.66
C ASN A 111 -1.05 -45.24 20.31
N PRO A 112 0.00 -45.19 21.16
CA PRO A 112 1.19 -45.99 20.93
C PRO A 112 0.84 -47.47 21.06
N CYS A 113 0.85 -48.17 19.93
CA CYS A 113 0.81 -49.62 19.88
C CYS A 113 2.14 -50.15 20.44
N GLY A 114 2.15 -50.42 21.74
CA GLY A 114 3.28 -51.02 22.46
C GLY A 114 2.86 -52.35 23.07
N VAL A 115 2.85 -53.41 22.28
CA VAL A 115 2.92 -54.78 22.80
C VAL A 115 4.38 -55.15 23.00
N PRO A 116 4.84 -55.44 24.24
CA PRO A 116 6.11 -56.12 24.43
C PRO A 116 5.89 -57.63 24.18
N PHE A 117 6.22 -58.09 22.97
CA PHE A 117 6.44 -59.51 22.72
C PHE A 117 7.70 -59.94 23.49
N ARG A 118 7.53 -60.86 24.42
CA ARG A 118 8.61 -61.52 25.16
C ARG A 118 8.85 -62.87 24.47
N GLU A 119 10.07 -63.07 23.97
CA GLU A 119 10.60 -64.38 23.56
C GLU A 119 11.87 -64.66 24.38
N PRO A 120 12.31 -65.92 24.56
CA PRO A 120 11.60 -67.20 24.45
C PRO A 120 11.12 -67.75 25.82
#